data_AF-A0A3D4PNR5-F1
#
_entry.id   AF-A0A3D4PNR5-F1
#
_cell.length_a   1.000
_cell.length_b   1.000
_cell.length_c   1.000
_cell.angle_alpha   90.00
_cell.angle_beta   90.00
_cell.angle_gamma   90.00
#
_symmetry.space_group_name_H-M   'P 1'
#
loop_
_entity.id
_entity.type
_entity.pdbx_description
1 polymer ?
#
loop_
_entity_poly.entity_id
_entity_poly.type
_entity_poly.pdbx_seq_one_letter_code
_entity_poly.pdbx_strand_id
1 'polypeptide(L)'
;MREFSIGVASRFVMIVGGCLVLMFNTGSIIELLEPIWTLVMTQPEVAMKHGAVLTMVMSMFWSLCRLAFGPRNYAVHSRPIATGAVAARTVDPPVGPELERFARHEAAHAVAAIVLGMNAVTADIHAVGDRGGRVTYEPDEDLTVHEQSFDALVFGFAGQVADHRTAHFDQGSMGDMGLQQLRMMSIIATGQRPERHAGPLTIEALIESTRTEAELLLTQHAAAHERITEALIADRELNDQRLREMVESVNH
;
A
#
# COMPACT_ATOMS: atom_id res chain seq x y z
N MET A 1 -10.29 -18.17 -42.77
CA MET A 1 -10.95 -18.62 -41.52
C MET A 1 -9.85 -19.02 -40.55
N ARG A 2 -9.69 -18.28 -39.45
CA ARG A 2 -8.71 -18.58 -38.40
C ARG A 2 -9.41 -19.47 -37.37
N GLU A 3 -9.00 -20.73 -37.29
CA GLU A 3 -9.38 -21.62 -36.19
C GLU A 3 -8.68 -21.12 -34.92
N PHE A 4 -9.43 -20.38 -34.09
CA PHE A 4 -8.94 -19.93 -32.80
C PHE A 4 -8.89 -21.15 -31.85
N SER A 5 -7.74 -21.32 -31.19
CA SER A 5 -7.45 -22.39 -30.24
C SER A 5 -8.38 -22.35 -29.01
N ILE A 6 -9.56 -22.96 -29.12
CA ILE A 6 -10.54 -23.13 -28.02
C ILE A 6 -10.01 -24.10 -26.95
N GLY A 7 -9.02 -24.93 -27.29
CA GLY A 7 -8.52 -25.99 -26.40
C GLY A 7 -7.75 -25.50 -25.16
N VAL A 8 -7.06 -24.36 -25.24
CA VAL A 8 -6.21 -23.89 -24.12
C VAL A 8 -7.02 -23.11 -23.09
N ALA A 9 -7.90 -22.20 -23.54
CA ALA A 9 -8.76 -21.43 -22.65
C ALA A 9 -9.76 -22.31 -21.90
N SER A 10 -10.33 -23.31 -22.57
CA SER A 10 -11.26 -24.27 -21.95
C SER A 10 -10.58 -25.13 -20.86
N ARG A 11 -9.35 -25.59 -21.10
CA ARG A 11 -8.56 -26.34 -20.12
C ARG A 11 -8.17 -25.48 -18.91
N PHE A 12 -7.84 -24.21 -19.14
CA PHE A 12 -7.48 -23.28 -18.07
C PHE A 12 -8.67 -22.98 -17.15
N VAL A 13 -9.86 -22.74 -17.72
CA VAL A 13 -11.09 -22.52 -16.94
C VAL A 13 -11.49 -23.77 -16.13
N MET A 14 -11.30 -24.97 -16.68
CA MET A 14 -11.54 -26.23 -15.98
C MET A 14 -10.59 -26.43 -14.79
N ILE A 15 -9.30 -26.11 -14.96
CA ILE A 15 -8.29 -26.23 -13.89
C ILE A 15 -8.60 -25.23 -12.77
N VAL A 16 -8.81 -23.96 -13.11
CA VAL A 16 -9.09 -22.90 -12.12
C VAL A 16 -10.43 -23.12 -11.42
N GLY A 17 -11.47 -23.52 -12.16
CA GLY A 17 -12.77 -23.87 -11.60
C GLY A 17 -12.72 -25.08 -10.67
N GLY A 18 -11.96 -26.12 -11.05
CA GLY A 18 -11.75 -27.30 -10.20
C GLY A 18 -10.99 -26.97 -8.91
N CYS A 19 -9.94 -26.13 -8.99
CA CYS A 19 -9.20 -25.67 -7.81
C CYS A 19 -10.08 -24.84 -6.87
N LEU A 20 -10.93 -23.96 -7.40
CA LEU A 20 -11.87 -23.17 -6.58
C LEU A 20 -12.91 -24.07 -5.88
N VAL A 21 -13.49 -25.04 -6.58
CA VAL A 21 -14.44 -25.99 -5.98
C VAL A 21 -13.80 -26.83 -4.87
N LEU A 22 -12.55 -27.26 -5.06
CA LEU A 22 -11.79 -27.98 -4.03
C LEU A 22 -11.48 -27.11 -2.81
N MET A 23 -11.22 -25.81 -2.99
CA MET A 23 -10.94 -24.91 -1.86
C MET A 23 -12.15 -24.63 -0.97
N PHE A 24 -13.38 -24.74 -1.48
CA PHE A 24 -14.61 -24.41 -0.74
C PHE A 24 -15.44 -25.62 -0.29
N ASN A 25 -15.02 -26.85 -0.61
CA ASN A 25 -15.71 -28.07 -0.17
C ASN A 25 -14.75 -29.03 0.55
N THR A 26 -14.71 -28.94 1.88
CA THR A 26 -13.87 -29.78 2.74
C THR A 26 -14.15 -31.27 2.64
N GLY A 27 -15.38 -31.67 2.28
CA GLY A 27 -15.74 -33.08 2.05
C GLY A 27 -15.06 -33.66 0.80
N SER A 28 -14.99 -32.88 -0.29
CA SER A 28 -14.34 -33.30 -1.53
C SER A 28 -12.83 -33.41 -1.42
N ILE A 29 -12.20 -32.67 -0.50
CA ILE A 29 -10.76 -32.80 -0.21
C ILE A 29 -10.46 -34.16 0.41
N ILE A 30 -11.29 -34.63 1.34
CA ILE A 30 -11.07 -35.90 2.05
C ILE A 30 -11.20 -37.09 1.09
N GLU A 31 -12.22 -37.11 0.24
CA GLU A 31 -12.42 -38.15 -0.78
C GLU A 31 -11.29 -38.17 -1.83
N LEU A 32 -10.71 -37.00 -2.15
CA LEU A 32 -9.57 -36.90 -3.06
C LEU A 32 -8.25 -37.40 -2.42
N LEU A 33 -8.11 -37.24 -1.10
CA LEU A 33 -6.89 -37.62 -0.36
C LEU A 33 -6.87 -39.10 0.04
N GLU A 34 -8.01 -39.76 0.16
CA GLU A 34 -8.11 -41.17 0.57
C GLU A 34 -7.33 -42.15 -0.35
N PRO A 35 -7.38 -42.05 -1.69
CA PRO A 35 -6.59 -42.91 -2.58
C PRO A 35 -5.09 -42.64 -2.46
N ILE A 36 -4.72 -41.38 -2.23
CA ILE A 36 -3.32 -40.95 -2.06
C ILE A 36 -2.79 -41.49 -0.74
N TRP A 37 -3.58 -41.40 0.33
CA TRP A 37 -3.26 -41.95 1.64
C TRP A 37 -3.09 -43.47 1.57
N THR A 38 -3.98 -44.15 0.86
CA THR A 38 -3.90 -45.61 0.66
C THR A 38 -2.64 -46.00 -0.12
N LEU A 39 -2.28 -45.24 -1.16
CA LEU A 39 -1.04 -45.45 -1.92
C LEU A 39 0.21 -45.23 -1.07
N VAL A 40 0.23 -44.20 -0.22
CA VAL A 40 1.34 -43.92 0.71
C VAL A 40 1.52 -45.06 1.71
N MET A 41 0.42 -45.60 2.25
CA MET A 41 0.47 -46.65 3.26
C MET A 41 0.79 -48.04 2.68
N THR A 42 0.44 -48.29 1.42
CA THR A 42 0.61 -49.62 0.80
C THR A 42 1.89 -49.75 -0.04
N GLN A 43 2.39 -48.65 -0.61
CA GLN A 43 3.56 -48.65 -1.50
C GLN A 43 4.47 -47.43 -1.25
N PRO A 44 5.14 -47.35 -0.08
CA PRO A 44 5.87 -46.15 0.34
C PRO A 44 7.02 -45.79 -0.60
N GLU A 45 7.68 -46.76 -1.23
CA GLU A 45 8.78 -46.49 -2.17
C GLU A 45 8.29 -45.81 -3.48
N VAL A 46 7.11 -46.21 -3.96
CA VAL A 46 6.47 -45.63 -5.14
C VAL A 46 5.93 -44.24 -4.79
N ALA A 47 5.30 -44.11 -3.62
CA ALA A 47 4.82 -42.83 -3.10
C ALA A 47 5.96 -41.81 -2.90
N MET A 48 7.13 -42.22 -2.41
CA MET A 48 8.28 -41.32 -2.28
C MET A 48 8.84 -40.89 -3.64
N LYS A 49 8.96 -41.82 -4.60
CA LYS A 49 9.47 -41.50 -5.95
C LYS A 49 8.58 -40.51 -6.68
N HIS A 50 7.27 -40.70 -6.63
CA HIS A 50 6.32 -39.81 -7.31
C HIS A 50 5.97 -38.55 -6.50
N GLY A 51 5.95 -38.67 -5.16
CA GLY A 51 5.72 -37.55 -4.25
C GLY A 51 6.80 -36.49 -4.37
N ALA A 52 8.08 -36.88 -4.43
CA ALA A 52 9.18 -35.94 -4.62
C ALA A 52 9.06 -35.15 -5.94
N VAL A 53 8.68 -35.83 -7.02
CA VAL A 53 8.44 -35.19 -8.33
C VAL A 53 7.26 -34.22 -8.25
N LEU A 54 6.15 -34.60 -7.60
CA LEU A 54 4.99 -33.73 -7.43
C LEU A 54 5.31 -32.50 -6.58
N THR A 55 6.03 -32.66 -5.47
CA THR A 55 6.49 -31.55 -4.63
C THR A 55 7.41 -30.61 -5.39
N MET A 56 8.33 -31.15 -6.20
CA MET A 56 9.22 -30.35 -7.05
C MET A 56 8.45 -29.58 -8.13
N VAL A 57 7.46 -30.20 -8.77
CA VAL A 57 6.62 -29.53 -9.78
C VAL A 57 5.76 -28.45 -9.14
N MET A 58 5.18 -28.71 -7.96
CA MET A 58 4.40 -27.73 -7.21
C MET A 58 5.26 -26.56 -6.71
N SER A 59 6.47 -26.82 -6.21
CA SER A 59 7.39 -25.76 -5.76
C SER A 59 7.92 -24.93 -6.92
N MET A 60 8.22 -25.56 -8.06
CA MET A 60 8.61 -24.87 -9.29
C MET A 60 7.45 -24.05 -9.85
N PHE A 61 6.23 -24.59 -9.89
CA PHE A 61 5.02 -23.86 -10.28
C PHE A 61 4.77 -22.67 -9.35
N TRP A 62 4.88 -22.85 -8.03
CA TRP A 62 4.74 -21.76 -7.06
C TRP A 62 5.82 -20.68 -7.24
N SER A 63 7.06 -21.08 -7.51
CA SER A 63 8.17 -20.15 -7.78
C SER A 63 7.98 -19.37 -9.08
N LEU A 64 7.49 -20.03 -10.13
CA LEU A 64 7.13 -19.38 -11.39
C LEU A 64 5.93 -18.45 -11.24
N CYS A 65 4.91 -18.85 -10.47
CA CYS A 65 3.80 -17.98 -10.10
C CYS A 65 4.28 -16.78 -9.27
N ARG A 66 5.26 -16.95 -8.39
CA ARG A 66 5.88 -15.84 -7.65
C ARG A 66 6.74 -14.94 -8.55
N LEU A 67 7.35 -15.46 -9.61
CA LEU A 67 8.08 -14.63 -10.59
C LEU A 67 7.14 -13.89 -11.55
N ALA A 68 6.02 -14.52 -11.93
CA ALA A 68 5.04 -13.96 -12.85
C ALA A 68 4.01 -13.03 -12.16
N PHE A 69 3.65 -13.34 -10.91
CA PHE A 69 2.58 -12.69 -10.13
C PHE A 69 2.98 -12.34 -8.69
N GLY A 70 4.17 -12.72 -8.23
CA GLY A 70 4.67 -12.27 -6.94
C GLY A 70 4.99 -10.78 -6.98
N PRO A 71 5.23 -10.19 -5.81
CA PRO A 71 5.29 -8.74 -5.67
C PRO A 71 6.49 -8.20 -6.47
N ARG A 72 6.23 -7.74 -7.69
CA ARG A 72 7.03 -6.70 -8.33
C ARG A 72 6.87 -5.48 -7.45
N ASN A 73 7.99 -4.97 -6.91
CA ASN A 73 8.16 -3.73 -6.16
C ASN A 73 6.90 -3.24 -5.44
N TYR A 74 6.89 -3.29 -4.11
CA TYR A 74 5.80 -2.82 -3.27
C TYR A 74 5.51 -1.31 -3.41
N ALA A 75 5.06 -0.86 -4.56
CA ALA A 75 3.90 0.00 -4.61
C ALA A 75 2.74 -0.90 -4.18
N VAL A 76 2.42 -0.88 -2.87
CA VAL A 76 1.14 -1.40 -2.41
C VAL A 76 0.08 -0.48 -3.04
N HIS A 77 -0.34 -0.81 -4.26
CA HIS A 77 -1.60 -0.33 -4.79
C HIS A 77 -2.66 -0.81 -3.82
N SER A 78 -3.28 0.14 -3.11
CA SER A 78 -4.47 -0.08 -2.32
C SER A 78 -5.49 -0.78 -3.20
N ARG A 79 -5.60 -2.11 -3.08
CA ARG A 79 -6.79 -2.80 -3.54
C ARG A 79 -7.87 -2.42 -2.54
N PRO A 80 -8.92 -1.69 -2.97
CA PRO A 80 -10.03 -1.43 -2.08
C PRO A 80 -10.59 -2.78 -1.63
N ILE A 81 -10.73 -2.96 -0.31
CA ILE A 81 -11.69 -3.93 0.19
C ILE A 81 -13.03 -3.43 -0.35
N ALA A 82 -13.59 -4.17 -1.31
CA ALA A 82 -14.83 -3.83 -1.97
C ALA A 82 -15.99 -3.96 -0.99
N THR A 83 -16.24 -2.93 -0.20
CA THR A 83 -17.57 -2.65 0.35
C THR A 83 -18.36 -1.92 -0.73
N GLY A 84 -18.98 -2.68 -1.62
CA GLY A 84 -19.98 -2.19 -2.56
C GLY A 84 -19.44 -1.42 -3.76
N ALA A 85 -19.95 -1.75 -4.94
CA ALA A 85 -19.69 -1.04 -6.18
C ALA A 85 -20.19 0.41 -6.10
N VAL A 86 -19.32 1.36 -5.74
CA VAL A 86 -19.48 2.75 -6.16
C VAL A 86 -18.73 2.86 -7.48
N ALA A 87 -19.50 2.78 -8.57
CA ALA A 87 -19.01 3.09 -9.91
C ALA A 87 -18.21 4.40 -9.85
N ALA A 88 -17.03 4.41 -10.47
CA ALA A 88 -16.23 5.61 -10.66
C ALA A 88 -17.09 6.69 -11.33
N ARG A 89 -17.74 7.52 -10.51
CA ARG A 89 -18.31 8.78 -10.98
C ARG A 89 -17.11 9.64 -11.29
N THR A 90 -17.04 10.10 -12.53
CA THR A 90 -16.30 11.32 -12.85
C THR A 90 -16.94 12.42 -12.03
N VAL A 91 -16.39 12.67 -10.85
CA VAL A 91 -16.72 13.85 -10.05
C VAL A 91 -16.07 15.03 -10.75
N ASP A 92 -16.78 16.14 -10.87
CA ASP A 92 -16.20 17.36 -11.40
C ASP A 92 -14.89 17.68 -10.64
N PRO A 93 -13.86 18.23 -11.32
CA PRO A 93 -12.63 18.60 -10.64
C PRO A 93 -12.96 19.51 -9.45
N PRO A 94 -12.29 19.33 -8.30
CA PRO A 94 -12.62 20.07 -7.11
C PRO A 94 -12.36 21.55 -7.35
N VAL A 95 -13.31 22.39 -6.94
CA VAL A 95 -13.25 23.85 -7.09
C VAL A 95 -13.49 24.53 -5.74
N GLY A 96 -12.88 25.70 -5.56
CA GLY A 96 -13.08 26.52 -4.38
C GLY A 96 -12.58 25.84 -3.09
N PRO A 97 -13.36 25.87 -1.98
CA PRO A 97 -12.88 25.41 -0.66
C PRO A 97 -12.45 23.94 -0.61
N GLU A 98 -13.07 23.07 -1.41
CA GLU A 98 -12.74 21.65 -1.45
C GLU A 98 -11.38 21.39 -2.11
N LEU A 99 -11.06 22.17 -3.16
CA LEU A 99 -9.75 22.14 -3.76
C LEU A 99 -8.68 22.59 -2.78
N GLU A 100 -8.92 23.70 -2.08
CA GLU A 100 -7.96 24.19 -1.09
C GLU A 100 -7.70 23.15 -0.01
N ARG A 101 -8.74 22.47 0.49
CA ARG A 101 -8.59 21.36 1.43
C ARG A 101 -7.71 20.26 0.87
N PHE A 102 -8.00 19.75 -0.34
CA PHE A 102 -7.18 18.70 -0.96
C PHE A 102 -5.73 19.16 -1.18
N ALA A 103 -5.52 20.39 -1.61
CA ALA A 103 -4.18 20.95 -1.78
C ALA A 103 -3.41 21.00 -0.47
N ARG A 104 -4.05 21.45 0.62
CA ARG A 104 -3.44 21.48 1.96
C ARG A 104 -3.10 20.07 2.46
N HIS A 105 -3.97 19.10 2.19
CA HIS A 105 -3.77 17.70 2.55
C HIS A 105 -2.56 17.11 1.81
N GLU A 106 -2.53 17.20 0.48
CA GLU A 106 -1.41 16.67 -0.32
C GLU A 106 -0.10 17.44 -0.07
N ALA A 107 -0.17 18.75 0.16
CA ALA A 107 1.00 19.55 0.53
C ALA A 107 1.61 19.06 1.85
N ALA A 108 0.80 18.61 2.82
CA ALA A 108 1.29 18.08 4.08
C ALA A 108 2.07 16.77 3.87
N HIS A 109 1.55 15.87 3.03
CA HIS A 109 2.28 14.66 2.61
C HIS A 109 3.59 14.99 1.90
N ALA A 110 3.58 15.96 0.98
CA ALA A 110 4.77 16.35 0.24
C ALA A 110 5.86 16.94 1.16
N VAL A 111 5.48 17.84 2.08
CA VAL A 111 6.42 18.41 3.06
C VAL A 111 7.01 17.31 3.94
N ALA A 112 6.17 16.39 4.45
CA ALA A 112 6.64 15.28 5.26
C ALA A 112 7.63 14.39 4.48
N ALA A 113 7.31 14.02 3.24
CA ALA A 113 8.18 13.18 2.43
C ALA A 113 9.55 13.83 2.19
N ILE A 114 9.59 15.11 1.82
CA ILE A 114 10.86 15.83 1.57
C ILE A 114 11.68 15.97 2.86
N VAL A 115 11.06 16.36 3.97
CA VAL A 115 11.78 16.59 5.24
C VAL A 115 12.30 15.29 5.84
N LEU A 116 11.59 14.18 5.64
CA LEU A 116 12.02 12.84 6.05
C LEU A 116 13.09 12.23 5.12
N GLY A 117 13.52 12.96 4.08
CA GLY A 117 14.57 12.48 3.16
C GLY A 117 14.10 11.43 2.16
N MET A 118 12.78 11.29 1.95
CA MET A 118 12.25 10.37 0.93
C MET A 118 12.61 10.85 -0.48
N ASN A 119 12.72 9.90 -1.41
CA ASN A 119 13.19 10.15 -2.78
C ASN A 119 12.03 10.17 -3.78
N ALA A 120 12.28 10.74 -4.96
CA ALA A 120 11.36 10.73 -6.11
C ALA A 120 9.93 11.15 -5.75
N VAL A 121 9.78 12.24 -4.98
CA VAL A 121 8.50 12.69 -4.47
C VAL A 121 7.69 13.38 -5.57
N THR A 122 6.45 12.99 -5.78
CA THR A 122 5.51 13.71 -6.66
C THR A 122 4.22 13.99 -5.93
N ALA A 123 3.57 15.11 -6.23
CA ALA A 123 2.30 15.48 -5.64
C ALA A 123 1.32 15.92 -6.73
N ASP A 124 0.10 15.40 -6.71
CA ASP A 124 -0.94 15.79 -7.64
C ASP A 124 -2.32 15.89 -6.97
N ILE A 125 -3.18 16.73 -7.53
CA ILE A 125 -4.60 16.86 -7.15
C ILE A 125 -5.44 16.38 -8.31
N HIS A 126 -6.19 15.30 -8.08
CA HIS A 126 -7.16 14.77 -9.03
C HIS A 126 -8.46 14.41 -8.30
N ALA A 127 -9.63 14.64 -8.91
CA ALA A 127 -10.90 14.08 -8.42
C ALA A 127 -11.13 12.72 -9.09
N VAL A 128 -10.80 11.64 -8.39
CA VAL A 128 -11.16 10.27 -8.83
C VAL A 128 -12.01 9.61 -7.74
N GLY A 129 -13.33 9.63 -7.93
CA GLY A 129 -14.27 9.19 -6.89
C GLY A 129 -14.16 10.09 -5.66
N ASP A 130 -13.95 9.49 -4.48
CA ASP A 130 -13.80 10.21 -3.21
C ASP A 130 -12.34 10.65 -2.92
N ARG A 131 -11.42 10.47 -3.87
CA ARG A 131 -10.01 10.85 -3.72
C ARG A 131 -9.76 12.23 -4.30
N GLY A 132 -9.12 13.09 -3.52
CA GLY A 132 -8.80 14.48 -3.87
C GLY A 132 -7.40 14.72 -4.44
N GLY A 133 -6.49 13.75 -4.32
CA GLY A 133 -5.12 13.87 -4.79
C GLY A 133 -4.29 12.64 -4.45
N ARG A 134 -2.97 12.76 -4.65
CA ARG A 134 -1.99 11.75 -4.30
C ARG A 134 -0.59 12.35 -4.16
N VAL A 135 0.14 11.88 -3.16
CA VAL A 135 1.61 11.97 -3.11
C VAL A 135 2.23 10.58 -3.31
N THR A 136 3.28 10.51 -4.11
CA THR A 136 4.12 9.30 -4.27
C THR A 136 5.55 9.57 -3.89
N TYR A 137 6.27 8.54 -3.45
CA TYR A 137 7.67 8.60 -3.05
C TYR A 137 8.32 7.22 -3.16
N GLU A 138 9.65 7.21 -3.19
CA GLU A 138 10.48 6.04 -3.00
C GLU A 138 11.09 6.06 -1.58
N PRO A 139 11.01 4.93 -0.84
CA PRO A 139 11.60 4.86 0.49
C PRO A 139 13.13 4.98 0.41
N ASP A 140 13.74 5.45 1.49
CA ASP A 140 15.19 5.44 1.64
C ASP A 140 15.68 3.98 1.89
N GLU A 141 16.45 3.45 0.95
CA GLU A 141 16.97 2.08 1.01
C GLU A 141 18.08 1.89 2.06
N ASP A 142 18.71 2.98 2.51
CA ASP A 142 19.77 2.92 3.52
C ASP A 142 19.22 2.75 4.95
N LEU A 143 17.94 3.06 5.14
CA LEU A 143 17.25 2.90 6.43
C LEU A 143 16.85 1.44 6.70
N THR A 144 16.76 1.08 7.98
CA THR A 144 16.21 -0.23 8.37
C THR A 144 14.70 -0.27 8.16
N VAL A 145 14.11 -1.48 8.11
CA VAL A 145 12.66 -1.65 7.89
C VAL A 145 11.81 -0.93 8.94
N HIS A 146 12.23 -0.89 10.21
CA HIS A 146 11.47 -0.23 11.27
C HIS A 146 11.57 1.29 11.20
N GLU A 147 12.73 1.84 10.82
CA GLU A 147 12.88 3.28 10.55
C GLU A 147 12.05 3.67 9.33
N GLN A 148 12.22 3.01 8.18
CA GLN A 148 11.42 3.28 6.97
C GLN A 148 9.91 3.21 7.24
N SER A 149 9.47 2.25 8.06
CA SER A 149 8.06 2.12 8.40
C SER A 149 7.57 3.25 9.32
N PHE A 150 8.44 3.78 10.17
CA PHE A 150 8.13 4.91 11.04
C PHE A 150 8.03 6.21 10.23
N ASP A 151 8.96 6.45 9.30
CA ASP A 151 8.89 7.55 8.35
C ASP A 151 7.60 7.51 7.52
N ALA A 152 7.24 6.32 7.03
CA ALA A 152 5.99 6.13 6.31
C ALA A 152 4.74 6.41 7.17
N LEU A 153 4.81 6.19 8.49
CA LEU A 153 3.72 6.54 9.42
C LEU A 153 3.61 8.06 9.59
N VAL A 154 4.73 8.76 9.84
CA VAL A 154 4.74 10.23 9.94
C VAL A 154 4.20 10.85 8.66
N PHE A 155 4.66 10.36 7.49
CA PHE A 155 4.11 10.72 6.19
C PHE A 155 2.59 10.50 6.13
N GLY A 156 2.11 9.31 6.52
CA GLY A 156 0.70 8.94 6.45
C GLY A 156 -0.21 9.77 7.36
N PHE A 157 0.29 10.20 8.52
CA PHE A 157 -0.47 11.06 9.43
C PHE A 157 -0.43 12.54 9.07
N ALA A 158 0.50 12.99 8.21
CA ALA A 158 0.66 14.40 7.87
C ALA A 158 -0.62 15.02 7.25
N GLY A 159 -1.24 14.34 6.27
CA GLY A 159 -2.49 14.80 5.66
C GLY A 159 -3.63 14.94 6.68
N GLN A 160 -3.82 13.92 7.52
CA GLN A 160 -4.82 13.96 8.58
C GLN A 160 -4.58 15.08 9.60
N VAL A 161 -3.32 15.31 9.99
CA VAL A 161 -2.95 16.41 10.89
C VAL A 161 -3.31 17.76 10.26
N ALA A 162 -3.06 17.95 8.96
CA ALA A 162 -3.45 19.16 8.25
C ALA A 162 -4.97 19.37 8.22
N ASP A 163 -5.74 18.31 7.97
CA ASP A 163 -7.22 18.36 7.99
C ASP A 163 -7.75 18.72 9.38
N HIS A 164 -7.25 18.06 10.43
CA HIS A 164 -7.68 18.31 11.80
C HIS A 164 -7.39 19.74 12.27
N ARG A 165 -6.27 20.35 11.83
CA ARG A 165 -5.94 21.76 12.13
C ARG A 165 -6.97 22.74 11.60
N THR A 166 -7.67 22.38 10.53
CA THR A 166 -8.76 23.17 9.93
C THR A 166 -10.15 22.72 10.39
N ALA A 167 -10.21 21.91 11.46
CA ALA A 167 -11.42 21.32 12.02
C ALA A 167 -12.20 20.44 11.01
N HIS A 168 -11.49 19.83 10.06
CA HIS A 168 -12.07 18.85 9.15
C HIS A 168 -11.88 17.44 9.72
N PHE A 169 -12.99 16.78 10.05
CA PHE A 169 -13.01 15.46 10.65
C PHE A 169 -13.91 14.55 9.81
N ASP A 170 -13.36 14.01 8.74
CA ASP A 170 -14.07 13.07 7.88
C ASP A 170 -13.28 11.77 7.68
N GLN A 171 -13.79 10.91 6.80
CA GLN A 171 -13.18 9.62 6.49
C GLN A 171 -12.23 9.69 5.28
N GLY A 172 -11.88 10.89 4.78
CA GLY A 172 -11.03 11.08 3.61
C GLY A 172 -9.66 10.39 3.74
N SER A 173 -9.08 10.42 4.93
CA SER A 173 -7.79 9.74 5.22
C SER A 173 -7.92 8.23 5.49
N MET A 174 -9.10 7.60 5.37
CA MET A 174 -9.24 6.15 5.60
C MET A 174 -8.35 5.32 4.67
N GLY A 175 -8.14 5.80 3.44
CA GLY A 175 -7.20 5.19 2.50
C GLY A 175 -5.79 5.09 3.07
N ASP A 176 -5.33 6.16 3.71
CA ASP A 176 -4.00 6.24 4.33
C ASP A 176 -3.91 5.34 5.56
N MET A 177 -4.96 5.34 6.39
CA MET A 177 -5.02 4.55 7.62
C MET A 177 -4.89 3.04 7.36
N GLY A 178 -5.43 2.54 6.24
CA GLY A 178 -5.29 1.12 5.87
C GLY A 178 -3.83 0.70 5.65
N LEU A 179 -3.03 1.56 5.01
CA LEU A 179 -1.60 1.31 4.82
C LEU A 179 -0.82 1.50 6.13
N GLN A 180 -1.21 2.48 6.95
CA GLN A 180 -0.55 2.72 8.23
C GLN A 180 -0.71 1.56 9.21
N GLN A 181 -1.85 0.85 9.17
CA GLN A 181 -2.01 -0.35 9.96
C GLN A 181 -0.93 -1.40 9.65
N LEU A 182 -0.62 -1.63 8.37
CA LEU A 182 0.44 -2.56 7.97
C LEU A 182 1.82 -2.09 8.44
N ARG A 183 2.10 -0.79 8.37
CA ARG A 183 3.39 -0.21 8.82
C ARG A 183 3.59 -0.36 10.33
N MET A 184 2.56 -0.09 11.13
CA MET A 184 2.61 -0.32 12.58
C MET A 184 2.88 -1.79 12.90
N MET A 185 2.18 -2.71 12.23
CA MET A 185 2.41 -4.14 12.41
C MET A 185 3.81 -4.57 11.98
N SER A 186 4.37 -3.97 10.93
CA SER A 186 5.75 -4.20 10.48
C SER A 186 6.74 -3.82 11.59
N ILE A 187 6.64 -2.60 12.15
CA ILE A 187 7.50 -2.15 13.26
C ILE A 187 7.40 -3.11 14.45
N ILE A 188 6.18 -3.41 14.91
CA ILE A 188 5.93 -4.30 16.05
C ILE A 188 6.54 -5.69 15.80
N ALA A 189 6.39 -6.23 14.58
CA ALA A 189 6.91 -7.54 14.23
C ALA A 189 8.44 -7.61 14.24
N THR A 190 9.14 -6.50 13.97
CA THR A 190 10.61 -6.47 14.08
C THR A 190 11.09 -6.56 15.54
N GLY A 191 10.26 -6.16 16.51
CA GLY A 191 10.67 -5.97 17.90
C GLY A 191 11.70 -4.85 18.11
N GLN A 192 12.06 -4.12 17.05
CA GLN A 192 13.02 -3.02 17.07
C GLN A 192 12.27 -1.70 17.16
N ARG A 193 12.83 -0.79 17.96
CA ARG A 193 12.25 0.52 18.22
C ARG A 193 12.87 1.56 17.28
N PRO A 194 12.06 2.31 16.51
CA PRO A 194 12.56 3.46 15.78
C PRO A 194 13.22 4.46 16.73
N GLU A 195 14.33 5.08 16.32
CA GLU A 195 15.11 6.01 17.16
C GLU A 195 14.25 7.16 17.67
N ARG A 196 13.36 7.66 16.82
CA ARG A 196 12.44 8.78 17.11
C ARG A 196 11.21 8.38 17.94
N HIS A 197 11.04 7.10 18.25
CA HIS A 197 9.94 6.61 19.08
C HIS A 197 10.44 6.24 20.47
N ALA A 198 9.99 6.96 21.51
CA ALA A 198 10.38 6.66 22.90
C ALA A 198 9.43 5.68 23.61
N GLY A 199 8.24 5.43 23.05
CA GLY A 199 7.16 4.67 23.67
C GLY A 199 7.30 3.13 23.60
N PRO A 200 6.33 2.40 24.17
CA PRO A 200 6.21 0.96 23.94
C PRO A 200 5.79 0.68 22.49
N LEU A 201 6.17 -0.48 21.95
CA LEU A 201 5.76 -0.92 20.60
C LEU A 201 4.31 -1.41 20.59
N THR A 202 3.39 -0.49 20.83
CA THR A 202 1.95 -0.68 20.72
C THR A 202 1.40 0.22 19.62
N ILE A 203 0.27 -0.19 19.03
CA ILE A 203 -0.42 0.60 18.00
C ILE A 203 -0.71 2.02 18.50
N GLU A 204 -1.27 2.14 19.71
CA GLU A 204 -1.63 3.43 20.30
C GLU A 204 -0.42 4.36 20.47
N ALA A 205 0.69 3.85 21.00
CA ALA A 205 1.89 4.66 21.20
C ALA A 205 2.57 5.06 19.88
N LEU A 206 2.51 4.21 18.86
CA LEU A 206 3.00 4.52 17.52
C LEU A 206 2.16 5.61 16.86
N ILE A 207 0.82 5.52 16.95
CA ILE A 207 -0.09 6.57 16.45
C ILE A 207 0.22 7.90 17.12
N GLU A 208 0.32 7.91 18.45
CA GLU A 208 0.55 9.15 19.21
C GLU A 208 1.90 9.79 18.85
N SER A 209 2.96 8.98 18.78
CA SER A 209 4.31 9.48 18.47
C SER A 209 4.37 10.05 17.05
N THR A 210 3.82 9.34 16.08
CA THR A 210 3.89 9.72 14.65
C THR A 210 2.99 10.91 14.32
N ARG A 211 1.82 11.04 14.98
CA ARG A 211 1.01 12.26 14.91
C ARG A 211 1.71 13.46 15.53
N THR A 212 2.27 13.30 16.73
CA THR A 212 3.05 14.37 17.39
C THR A 212 4.19 14.84 16.50
N GLU A 213 4.89 13.91 15.86
CA GLU A 213 5.99 14.24 14.97
C GLU A 213 5.52 14.91 13.67
N ALA A 214 4.43 14.45 13.06
CA ALA A 214 3.82 15.11 11.91
C ALA A 214 3.35 16.54 12.27
N GLU A 215 2.78 16.74 13.45
CA GLU A 215 2.42 18.07 13.95
C GLU A 215 3.64 18.98 14.11
N LEU A 216 4.72 18.48 14.72
CA LEU A 216 5.95 19.24 14.88
C LEU A 216 6.53 19.62 13.53
N LEU A 217 6.63 18.66 12.61
CA LEU A 217 7.15 18.83 11.25
C LEU A 217 6.36 19.91 10.49
N LEU A 218 5.02 19.79 10.46
CA LEU A 218 4.18 20.79 9.76
C LEU A 218 4.18 22.15 10.45
N THR A 219 4.50 22.23 11.74
CA THR A 219 4.68 23.51 12.45
C THR A 219 5.99 24.16 12.05
N GLN A 220 7.08 23.39 12.05
CA GLN A 220 8.42 23.87 11.69
C GLN A 220 8.52 24.29 10.22
N HIS A 221 7.75 23.62 9.34
CA HIS A 221 7.77 23.86 7.90
C HIS A 221 6.48 24.51 7.37
N ALA A 222 5.79 25.30 8.20
CA ALA A 222 4.51 25.92 7.85
C ALA A 222 4.56 26.79 6.58
N ALA A 223 5.65 27.54 6.36
CA ALA A 223 5.80 28.37 5.17
C ALA A 223 6.05 27.54 3.89
N ALA A 224 6.68 26.37 3.99
CA ALA A 224 6.79 25.43 2.86
C ALA A 224 5.44 24.76 2.56
N HIS A 225 4.70 24.41 3.61
CA HIS A 225 3.34 23.85 3.50
C HIS A 225 2.38 24.79 2.75
N GLU A 226 2.36 26.09 3.10
CA GLU A 226 1.53 27.07 2.40
C GLU A 226 1.96 27.24 0.95
N ARG A 227 3.27 27.36 0.69
CA ARG A 227 3.80 27.55 -0.67
C ARG A 227 3.46 26.37 -1.59
N ILE A 228 3.58 25.14 -1.10
CA ILE A 228 3.22 23.94 -1.87
C ILE A 228 1.70 23.88 -2.06
N THR A 229 0.91 24.27 -1.06
CA THR A 229 -0.56 24.37 -1.18
C THR A 229 -0.95 25.30 -2.33
N GLU A 230 -0.41 26.53 -2.35
CA GLU A 230 -0.68 27.51 -3.41
C GLU A 230 -0.26 26.98 -4.78
N ALA A 231 0.92 26.36 -4.87
CA ALA A 231 1.42 25.78 -6.11
C ALA A 231 0.55 24.62 -6.60
N LEU A 232 0.06 23.74 -5.73
CA LEU A 232 -0.84 22.65 -6.12
C LEU A 232 -2.21 23.17 -6.58
N ILE A 233 -2.72 24.26 -6.00
CA ILE A 233 -3.96 24.90 -6.47
C ILE A 233 -3.78 25.44 -7.90
N ALA A 234 -2.62 26.02 -8.19
CA ALA A 234 -2.30 26.62 -9.49
C ALA A 234 -1.99 25.56 -10.55
N ASP A 235 -1.05 24.65 -10.26
CA ASP A 235 -0.40 23.79 -11.24
C ASP A 235 -0.98 22.36 -11.26
N ARG A 236 -1.70 21.97 -10.20
CA ARG A 236 -2.32 20.63 -9.98
C ARG A 236 -1.36 19.48 -9.83
N GLU A 237 -0.13 19.60 -10.31
CA GLU A 237 0.89 18.57 -10.26
C GLU A 237 2.26 19.21 -10.02
N LEU A 238 3.03 18.65 -9.11
CA LEU A 238 4.38 19.06 -8.76
C LEU A 238 5.32 17.85 -8.75
N ASN A 239 6.50 18.03 -9.34
CA ASN A 239 7.56 17.03 -9.35
C ASN A 239 8.55 17.22 -8.18
N ASP A 240 9.43 16.23 -7.99
CA ASP A 240 10.39 16.17 -6.88
C ASP A 240 11.29 17.41 -6.81
N GLN A 241 11.86 17.82 -7.94
CA GLN A 241 12.71 19.01 -7.99
C GLN A 241 11.96 20.26 -7.50
N ARG A 242 10.75 20.48 -8.00
CA ARG A 242 9.96 21.66 -7.66
C ARG A 242 9.55 21.67 -6.18
N LEU A 243 9.21 20.51 -5.63
CA LEU A 243 8.88 20.35 -4.22
C LEU A 243 10.10 20.64 -3.32
N ARG A 244 11.28 20.11 -3.66
CA ARG A 244 12.52 20.36 -2.91
C ARG A 244 12.89 21.84 -2.91
N GLU A 245 12.86 22.49 -4.07
CA GLU A 245 13.11 23.93 -4.19
C GLU A 245 12.20 24.74 -3.25
N MET A 246 10.92 24.38 -3.15
CA MET A 246 9.96 25.08 -2.29
C MET A 246 10.24 24.87 -0.80
N VAL A 247 10.70 23.68 -0.39
CA VAL A 247 11.04 23.40 1.02
C VAL A 247 12.37 24.07 1.39
N GLU A 248 13.39 23.99 0.54
CA GLU A 248 14.72 24.56 0.80
C GLU A 248 14.72 26.09 0.85
N SER A 249 13.96 26.74 -0.06
CA SER A 249 13.84 28.20 -0.14
C SER A 249 13.08 28.86 1.01
N VAL A 250 12.68 28.10 2.03
CA VAL A 250 12.05 28.58 3.27
C VAL A 250 12.99 28.43 4.47
N ASN A 251 14.03 27.61 4.35
CA ASN A 251 15.01 27.35 5.40
C ASN A 251 16.22 28.31 5.36
N HIS A 252 16.15 29.36 4.52
CA HIS A 252 17.13 30.43 4.35
C HIS A 252 16.49 31.80 4.63
#